data_AF-A0A3D8IZN6-F1
#
_entry.id   AF-A0A3D8IZN6-F1
#
_cell.length_a   1.000
_cell.length_b   1.000
_cell.length_c   1.000
_cell.angle_alpha   90.00
_cell.angle_beta   90.00
_cell.angle_gamma   90.00
#
_symmetry.space_group_name_H-M   'P 1'
#
loop_
_entity.id
_entity.type
_entity.pdbx_description
1 polymer ?
#
loop_
_entity_poly.entity_id
_entity_poly.type
_entity_poly.pdbx_seq_one_letter_code
_entity_poly.pdbx_strand_id
1 'polypeptide(L)' 'MLSRKLEKINVGMPYLGSKRKICFKLFQRINELAPNAKYFYDLFGGGGCMSILAAHNGYKVTYNELNTDCFFFKISHE' A
#
# COMPACT_ATOMS: atom_id res chain seq x y z
N MET A 1 19.64 -2.18 -2.69
CA MET A 1 19.32 -3.20 -3.70
C MET A 1 17.81 -3.58 -3.75
N LEU A 2 16.90 -2.80 -3.13
CA LEU A 2 15.44 -2.98 -3.26
C LEU A 2 14.84 -2.35 -4.53
N SER A 3 15.44 -1.29 -5.08
CA SER A 3 14.77 -0.48 -6.11
C SER A 3 14.62 -1.18 -7.47
N ARG A 4 15.58 -2.01 -7.88
CA ARG A 4 15.59 -2.60 -9.24
C ARG A 4 14.60 -3.75 -9.45
N LYS A 5 14.11 -4.40 -8.40
CA LYS A 5 13.14 -5.52 -8.52
C LYS A 5 11.68 -5.07 -8.37
N LEU A 6 11.44 -3.84 -7.90
CA LEU A 6 10.13 -3.30 -7.57
C LEU A 6 9.50 -2.41 -8.67
N GLU A 7 10.30 -1.91 -9.63
CA GLU A 7 9.82 -1.02 -10.71
C GLU A 7 8.79 -1.67 -11.67
N LYS A 8 8.65 -3.00 -11.66
CA LYS A 8 7.69 -3.73 -12.52
C LYS A 8 6.34 -4.03 -11.87
N ILE A 9 6.13 -3.72 -10.59
CA ILE A 9 4.83 -3.99 -9.96
C ILE A 9 3.90 -2.83 -10.31
N ASN A 10 2.89 -3.10 -11.14
CA ASN A 10 1.80 -2.16 -11.34
C ASN A 10 0.90 -2.17 -10.09
N VAL A 11 1.33 -1.46 -9.04
CA VAL A 11 0.64 -1.43 -7.75
C VAL A 11 -0.60 -0.55 -7.81
N GLY A 12 -1.76 -1.18 -7.59
CA GLY A 12 -3.05 -0.52 -7.38
C GLY A 12 -3.83 -0.19 -8.64
N MET A 13 -5.05 0.31 -8.46
CA MET A 13 -5.91 0.77 -9.56
C MET A 13 -5.48 2.13 -10.11
N PRO A 14 -5.76 2.40 -11.39
CA PRO A 14 -5.88 3.77 -11.89
C PRO A 14 -6.87 4.54 -11.00
N TYR A 15 -6.37 5.53 -10.27
CA TYR A 15 -7.16 6.31 -9.33
C TYR A 15 -6.62 7.73 -9.27
N LEU A 16 -7.51 8.73 -9.24
CA LEU A 16 -7.12 10.13 -9.13
C LEU A 16 -6.44 10.37 -7.77
N GLY A 17 -5.30 11.05 -7.76
CA GLY A 17 -4.51 11.22 -6.52
C GLY A 17 -3.77 9.94 -6.08
N SER A 18 -3.66 8.94 -6.96
CA SER A 18 -2.85 7.75 -6.68
C SER A 18 -1.40 8.12 -6.36
N LYS A 19 -0.90 7.55 -5.26
CA LYS A 19 0.47 7.73 -4.77
C LYS A 19 1.47 6.85 -5.52
N ARG A 20 1.09 6.16 -6.59
CA ARG A 20 1.92 5.18 -7.33
C ARG A 20 3.32 5.69 -7.67
N LYS A 21 3.45 6.95 -8.10
CA LYS A 21 4.76 7.56 -8.45
C LYS A 21 5.71 7.72 -7.25
N ILE A 22 5.19 7.82 -6.04
CA ILE A 22 5.95 8.14 -4.82
C ILE A 22 5.86 7.05 -3.74
N CYS A 23 5.04 6.02 -3.94
CA CYS A 23 4.70 5.02 -2.93
C CYS A 23 5.94 4.31 -2.34
N PHE A 24 6.91 3.96 -3.18
CA PHE A 24 8.15 3.33 -2.72
C PHE A 24 8.97 4.22 -1.78
N LYS A 25 9.10 5.51 -2.11
CA LYS A 25 9.83 6.47 -1.26
C LYS A 25 9.11 6.69 0.06
N LEU A 26 7.77 6.79 0.03
CA LEU A 26 6.95 6.91 1.23
C LEU A 26 7.08 5.67 2.11
N PHE A 27 6.98 4.47 1.53
CA PHE A 27 7.08 3.22 2.26
C PHE A 27 8.46 3.03 2.89
N GLN A 28 9.54 3.34 2.16
CA GLN A 28 10.89 3.33 2.71
C GLN A 28 10.99 4.28 3.92
N ARG A 29 10.46 5.50 3.80
CA ARG A 29 10.50 6.47 4.89
C ARG A 29 9.69 6.02 6.11
N ILE A 30 8.53 5.40 5.90
CA ILE A 30 7.70 4.83 6.97
C ILE A 30 8.46 3.72 7.70
N ASN A 31 9.13 2.81 6.98
CA ASN A 31 9.92 1.74 7.57
C ASN A 31 11.11 2.27 8.38
N GLU A 32 11.77 3.33 7.91
CA GLU A 32 12.85 3.99 8.66
C GLU A 32 12.35 4.59 9.98
N LEU A 33 11.12 5.13 9.99
CA LEU A 33 10.51 5.72 11.18
C LEU A 33 9.94 4.68 12.14
N ALA A 34 9.49 3.53 11.64
CA ALA A 34 8.85 2.48 12.43
C ALA A 34 9.38 1.08 12.05
N PRO A 35 10.66 0.78 12.32
CA PRO A 35 11.33 -0.42 11.79
C PRO A 35 10.77 -1.75 12.31
N ASN A 36 10.07 -1.73 13.44
CA ASN A 36 9.46 -2.90 14.06
C ASN A 36 7.94 -2.99 13.83
N ALA A 37 7.39 -2.08 13.01
CA ALA A 37 5.96 -2.09 12.72
C ALA A 37 5.57 -3.38 11.99
N LYS A 38 4.46 -3.98 12.43
CA LYS A 38 3.89 -5.19 11.84
C LYS A 38 2.55 -4.94 11.16
N TYR A 39 1.90 -3.82 11.50
CA TYR A 39 0.57 -3.46 11.03
C TYR A 39 0.65 -2.20 10.17
N PHE A 40 -0.16 -2.15 9.11
CA PHE A 40 -0.25 -1.00 8.21
C PHE A 40 -1.72 -0.63 8.02
N TYR A 41 -2.11 0.55 8.52
CA TYR A 41 -3.48 1.06 8.42
C TYR A 41 -3.54 2.12 7.32
N ASP A 42 -4.14 1.78 6.18
CA ASP A 42 -4.33 2.68 5.05
C ASP A 42 -5.72 3.29 5.13
N LEU A 43 -5.84 4.39 5.89
CA LEU A 43 -7.12 5.04 6.20
C LEU A 43 -7.83 5.62 4.97
N PHE A 44 -7.07 6.01 3.95
CA PHE A 44 -7.54 6.60 2.70
C PHE A 44 -6.88 5.87 1.53
N GLY A 45 -7.31 4.63 1.36
CA GLY A 45 -6.66 3.66 0.51
C GLY A 45 -6.71 4.02 -0.98
N GLY A 46 -7.81 4.61 -1.46
CA GLY A 46 -8.00 4.99 -2.85
C GLY A 46 -7.65 3.86 -3.82
N GLY A 47 -6.66 4.08 -4.71
CA GLY A 47 -6.18 3.03 -5.60
C GLY A 47 -5.42 1.88 -4.94
N GLY A 48 -5.22 1.87 -3.62
CA GLY A 48 -4.64 0.75 -2.85
C GLY A 48 -3.13 0.56 -2.97
N CYS A 49 -2.41 1.45 -3.66
CA CYS A 49 -0.97 1.26 -3.93
C CYS A 49 -0.10 1.14 -2.67
N MET A 50 -0.41 1.87 -1.58
CA MET A 50 0.32 1.77 -0.31
C MET A 50 0.00 0.47 0.41
N SER A 51 -1.28 0.10 0.50
CA SER A 51 -1.74 -1.17 1.04
C SER A 51 -1.09 -2.38 0.37
N ILE A 52 -1.10 -2.44 -0.98
CA ILE A 52 -0.49 -3.56 -1.72
C ILE A 52 1.02 -3.62 -1.48
N LEU A 53 1.68 -2.46 -1.51
CA LEU A 53 3.12 -2.40 -1.26
C LEU A 53 3.46 -2.87 0.15
N ALA A 54 2.71 -2.45 1.16
CA ALA A 54 2.90 -2.88 2.54
C ALA A 54 2.66 -4.39 2.69
N ALA A 55 1.57 -4.92 2.13
CA ALA A 55 1.26 -6.36 2.16
C ALA A 55 2.37 -7.19 1.49
N HIS A 56 2.86 -6.76 0.32
CA HIS A 56 3.98 -7.41 -0.37
C HIS A 56 5.27 -7.43 0.47
N ASN A 57 5.45 -6.48 1.39
CA ASN A 57 6.60 -6.42 2.30
C ASN A 57 6.31 -7.06 3.68
N GLY A 58 5.23 -7.85 3.80
CA GLY A 58 4.95 -8.66 4.99
C GLY A 58 4.18 -7.96 6.10
N TYR A 59 3.64 -6.76 5.86
CA TYR A 59 2.78 -6.09 6.82
C TYR A 59 1.39 -6.73 6.88
N LYS A 60 0.78 -6.76 8.06
CA LYS A 60 -0.65 -7.01 8.25
C LYS A 60 -1.42 -5.72 7.92
N VAL A 61 -2.11 -5.70 6.79
CA VAL A 61 -2.71 -4.49 6.24
C VAL A 61 -4.19 -4.40 6.55
N THR A 62 -4.64 -3.23 7.00
CA THR A 62 -6.05 -2.84 7.05
C THR A 62 -6.27 -1.70 6.07
N TYR A 63 -7.08 -1.94 5.05
CA TYR A 63 -7.43 -0.97 4.01
C TYR A 63 -8.80 -0.38 4.29
N ASN A 64 -8.92 0.95 4.22
CA ASN A 64 -10.19 1.66 4.32
C ASN A 64 -10.36 2.60 3.11
N GLU A 65 -11.54 2.57 2.50
CA GLU A 65 -11.96 3.50 1.48
C GLU A 65 -13.47 3.73 1.60
N LEU A 66 -13.89 4.99 1.58
CA LEU A 66 -15.30 5.34 1.69
C LEU A 66 -16.03 5.09 0.37
N ASN A 67 -15.36 5.34 -0.76
CA ASN A 67 -15.92 5.10 -2.08
C ASN A 67 -15.92 3.59 -2.40
N THR A 68 -17.10 2.97 -2.32
CA THR A 68 -17.30 1.55 -2.57
C THR A 68 -17.00 1.12 -4.01
N ASP A 69 -17.08 2.04 -4.97
CA ASP A 69 -16.72 1.75 -6.37
C ASP A 69 -15.20 1.56 -6.53
N CYS A 70 -14.44 2.06 -5.56
CA CYS A 70 -12.98 1.97 -5.50
C CYS A 70 -12.51 0.91 -4.50
N PHE A 71 -13.42 0.11 -3.95
CA PHE A 71 -13.09 -0.90 -2.96
C PHE A 71 -12.28 -2.03 -3.61
N PHE A 72 -10.99 -2.07 -3.33
CA PHE A 72 -10.06 -2.96 -4.01
C PHE A 72 -9.82 -4.29 -3.29
N PHE A 73 -10.31 -4.43 -2.06
CA PHE A 73 -9.97 -5.58 -1.21
C PHE A 73 -11.13 -5.99 -0.30
N LYS A 74 -11.64 -7.21 -0.50
CA LYS A 74 -12.14 -8.03 0.61
C LYS A 74 -10.94 -8.87 1.07
N ILE A 75 -10.13 -8.37 2.00
CA ILE A 75 -9.23 -9.27 2.73
C ILE A 75 -10.15 -10.07 3.65
N SER A 76 -10.43 -11.30 3.25
CA SER A 76 -11.09 -12.29 4.11
C SER A 76 -10.22 -12.47 5.35
N HIS A 77 -10.70 -11.93 6.47
CA HIS A 77 -10.32 -12.42 7.78
C HIS A 77 -10.98 -13.79 7.95
N GLU A 78 -10.22 -14.86 7.73
CA GLU A 78 -10.37 -16.09 8.50
C GLU A 78 -9.50 -15.99 9.75
#